data_AF-A0A3C0XLE1-F1
#
_entry.id   AF-A0A3C0XLE1-F1
#
_cell.length_a   1.000
_cell.length_b   1.000
_cell.length_c   1.000
_cell.angle_alpha   90.00
_cell.angle_beta   90.00
_cell.angle_gamma   90.00
#
_symmetry.space_group_name_H-M   'P 1'
#
loop_
_entity.id
_entity.type
_entity.pdbx_description
1 polymer ?
#
loop_
_entity_poly.entity_id
_entity_poly.type
_entity_poly.pdbx_seq_one_letter_code
_entity_poly.pdbx_strand_id
1 'polypeptide(L)'
;MAAVQDFNYKVALASGLRELQAGRLRKAEQQFAYLCSKFPTLPGGYRGIAKVRMEQADRPGALAALREGAAKLAKAGAHDGVVALLTEALQLDPLDFGAHRRLAAAHALASVVTDAELNPTYIVPSVFHPDAVSYTHLRAH
;
A
#
# COMPACT_ATOMS: atom_id res chain seq x y z
N MET A 1 11.13 -18.71 9.12
CA MET A 1 9.93 -18.78 8.24
C MET A 1 9.84 -17.63 7.22
N ALA A 2 10.25 -16.40 7.55
CA ALA A 2 10.23 -15.26 6.61
C ALA A 2 10.99 -15.50 5.28
N ALA A 3 12.19 -16.09 5.33
CA ALA A 3 13.00 -16.36 4.13
C ALA A 3 12.32 -17.30 3.09
N VAL A 4 11.48 -18.24 3.55
CA VAL A 4 10.74 -19.14 2.64
C VAL A 4 9.58 -18.41 1.97
N GLN A 5 8.93 -17.49 2.68
CA GLN A 5 7.86 -16.65 2.13
C GLN A 5 8.41 -15.68 1.08
N ASP A 6 9.59 -15.11 1.31
CA ASP A 6 10.29 -14.26 0.33
C ASP A 6 10.67 -15.02 -0.95
N PHE A 7 11.15 -16.26 -0.81
CA PHE A 7 11.47 -17.11 -1.96
C PHE A 7 10.21 -17.41 -2.78
N ASN A 8 9.12 -17.82 -2.12
CA ASN A 8 7.85 -18.13 -2.78
C ASN A 8 7.26 -16.90 -3.49
N TYR A 9 7.33 -15.73 -2.88
CA TYR A 9 6.93 -14.47 -3.50
C TYR A 9 7.73 -14.17 -4.77
N LYS A 10 9.06 -14.22 -4.69
CA LYS A 10 9.95 -13.92 -5.84
C LYS A 10 9.71 -14.88 -7.00
N VAL A 11 9.55 -16.16 -6.71
CA VAL A 11 9.27 -17.18 -7.75
C VAL A 11 7.92 -16.94 -8.40
N ALA A 12 6.86 -16.70 -7.62
CA ALA A 12 5.52 -16.43 -8.17
C ALA A 12 5.49 -15.13 -9.00
N LEU A 13 6.19 -14.08 -8.56
CA LEU A 13 6.31 -12.83 -9.31
C LEU A 13 7.06 -13.03 -10.63
N ALA A 14 8.20 -13.70 -10.60
CA ALA A 14 8.96 -14.00 -11.81
C ALA A 14 8.17 -14.89 -12.78
N SER A 15 7.41 -15.86 -12.27
CA SER A 15 6.54 -16.71 -13.09
C SER A 15 5.42 -15.90 -13.75
N GLY A 16 4.70 -15.07 -12.99
CA GLY A 16 3.64 -14.21 -13.54
C GLY A 16 4.15 -13.24 -14.62
N LEU A 17 5.32 -12.63 -14.40
CA LEU A 17 5.95 -11.74 -15.39
C LEU A 17 6.36 -12.49 -16.66
N ARG A 18 6.91 -13.71 -16.56
CA ARG A 18 7.25 -14.53 -17.73
C ARG A 18 6.00 -14.91 -18.54
N GLU A 19 4.93 -15.32 -17.87
CA GLU A 19 3.68 -15.68 -18.54
C GLU A 19 3.04 -14.46 -19.22
N LEU A 20 3.13 -13.27 -18.61
CA LEU A 20 2.70 -12.01 -19.22
C LEU A 20 3.50 -11.70 -20.48
N GLN A 21 4.83 -11.77 -20.42
CA GLN A 21 5.72 -11.56 -21.58
C GLN A 21 5.47 -12.56 -22.70
N ALA A 22 5.09 -13.79 -22.36
CA ALA A 22 4.72 -14.83 -23.32
C ALA A 22 3.30 -14.67 -23.89
N GLY A 23 2.56 -13.61 -23.54
CA GLY A 23 1.18 -13.37 -23.98
C GLY A 23 0.15 -14.32 -23.38
N ARG A 24 0.53 -15.13 -22.38
CA ARG A 24 -0.34 -16.13 -21.74
C ARG A 24 -1.14 -15.49 -20.61
N LEU A 25 -2.00 -14.55 -20.99
CA LEU A 25 -2.70 -13.63 -20.07
C LEU A 25 -3.44 -14.36 -18.94
N ARG A 26 -4.18 -15.44 -19.24
CA ARG A 26 -4.90 -16.23 -18.22
C ARG A 26 -3.97 -16.85 -17.17
N LYS A 27 -2.80 -17.37 -17.60
CA LYS A 27 -1.82 -17.97 -16.68
C LYS A 27 -1.14 -16.90 -15.84
N ALA A 28 -0.79 -15.77 -16.46
CA ALA A 28 -0.24 -14.61 -15.75
C ALA A 28 -1.21 -14.11 -14.66
N GLU A 29 -2.50 -13.96 -15.01
CA GLU A 29 -3.53 -13.53 -14.05
C GLU A 29 -3.64 -14.47 -12.85
N GLN A 30 -3.63 -15.79 -13.08
CA GLN A 30 -3.66 -16.77 -11.99
C GLN A 30 -2.46 -16.63 -11.05
N GLN A 31 -1.25 -16.40 -11.58
CA GLN A 31 -0.05 -16.19 -10.76
C GLN A 31 -0.13 -14.89 -9.95
N PHE A 32 -0.60 -13.80 -10.56
CA PHE A 32 -0.78 -12.54 -9.85
C PHE A 32 -1.93 -12.59 -8.84
N ALA A 33 -3.01 -13.31 -9.12
CA ALA A 33 -4.11 -13.55 -8.17
C ALA A 33 -3.62 -14.35 -6.96
N TYR A 34 -2.77 -15.37 -7.17
CA TYR A 34 -2.10 -16.09 -6.09
C TYR A 34 -1.26 -15.15 -5.22
N LEU A 35 -0.47 -14.25 -5.83
CA LEU A 35 0.27 -13.22 -5.10
C LEU A 35 -0.64 -12.30 -4.29
N CYS A 36 -1.74 -11.83 -4.88
CA CYS A 36 -2.70 -10.97 -4.18
C CYS A 36 -3.39 -11.68 -3.00
N SER A 37 -3.55 -12.99 -3.07
CA SER A 37 -4.14 -13.80 -1.99
C SER A 37 -3.14 -14.11 -0.88
N LYS A 38 -1.91 -14.51 -1.22
CA LYS A 38 -0.90 -14.94 -0.23
C LYS A 38 -0.07 -13.79 0.33
N PHE A 39 0.13 -12.75 -0.47
CA PHE A 39 0.98 -11.61 -0.17
C PHE A 39 0.29 -10.29 -0.54
N PRO A 40 -0.87 -9.99 0.04
CA PRO A 40 -1.70 -8.84 -0.34
C PRO A 40 -1.02 -7.48 -0.13
N THR A 41 0.00 -7.42 0.72
CA THR A 41 0.73 -6.19 1.06
C THR A 41 2.06 -6.06 0.30
N LEU A 42 2.49 -7.11 -0.41
CA LEU A 42 3.72 -7.05 -1.19
C LEU A 42 3.46 -6.40 -2.57
N PRO A 43 4.44 -5.66 -3.09
CA PRO A 43 4.31 -5.01 -4.38
C PRO A 43 4.17 -6.02 -5.54
N GLY A 44 3.75 -5.52 -6.70
CA GLY A 44 3.77 -6.29 -7.96
C GLY A 44 2.53 -7.14 -8.25
N GLY A 45 1.83 -7.69 -7.25
CA GLY A 45 0.61 -8.49 -7.47
C GLY A 45 -0.49 -7.72 -8.20
N TYR A 46 -1.00 -6.63 -7.60
CA TYR A 46 -2.06 -5.80 -8.18
C TYR A 46 -1.64 -5.08 -9.47
N ARG A 47 -0.36 -4.63 -9.57
CA ARG A 47 0.18 -4.07 -10.83
C ARG A 47 0.19 -5.13 -11.94
N GLY A 48 0.53 -6.37 -11.61
CA GLY A 48 0.52 -7.49 -12.54
C GLY A 48 -0.88 -7.78 -13.08
N ILE A 49 -1.90 -7.83 -12.21
CA ILE A 49 -3.30 -7.96 -12.65
C ILE A 49 -3.71 -6.78 -13.54
N ALA A 50 -3.38 -5.55 -13.14
CA ALA A 50 -3.72 -4.37 -13.93
C ALA A 50 -3.10 -4.43 -15.34
N LYS A 51 -1.83 -4.82 -15.45
CA LYS A 51 -1.15 -5.03 -16.74
C LYS A 51 -1.82 -6.12 -17.58
N VAL A 52 -2.14 -7.27 -16.98
CA VAL A 52 -2.87 -8.33 -17.69
C VAL A 52 -4.19 -7.81 -18.26
N ARG A 53 -4.95 -7.05 -17.46
CA ARG A 53 -6.24 -6.49 -17.90
C ARG A 53 -6.07 -5.41 -18.98
N MET A 54 -5.00 -4.62 -18.93
CA MET A 54 -4.65 -3.69 -20.01
C MET A 54 -4.36 -4.43 -21.33
N GLU A 55 -3.62 -5.54 -21.29
CA GLU A 55 -3.38 -6.40 -22.47
C GLU A 55 -4.67 -7.05 -22.99
N GLN A 56 -5.66 -7.30 -22.12
CA GLN A 56 -6.99 -7.78 -22.49
C GLN A 56 -7.92 -6.66 -23.00
N ALA A 57 -7.44 -5.41 -23.06
CA ALA A 57 -8.24 -4.20 -23.31
C ALA A 57 -9.35 -3.93 -22.26
N ASP A 58 -9.31 -4.59 -21.10
CA ASP A 58 -10.18 -4.34 -19.96
C ASP A 58 -9.62 -3.22 -19.09
N ARG A 59 -9.69 -1.99 -19.61
CA ARG A 59 -9.28 -0.78 -18.87
C ARG A 59 -10.07 -0.58 -17.56
N PRO A 60 -11.41 -0.78 -17.51
CA PRO A 60 -12.17 -0.67 -16.27
C PRO A 60 -11.69 -1.67 -15.20
N GLY A 61 -11.43 -2.92 -15.59
CA GLY A 61 -10.90 -3.92 -14.68
C GLY A 61 -9.48 -3.60 -14.23
N ALA A 62 -8.62 -3.04 -15.09
CA ALA A 62 -7.28 -2.60 -14.68
C ALA A 62 -7.35 -1.53 -13.59
N LEU A 63 -8.20 -0.51 -13.77
CA LEU A 63 -8.45 0.53 -12.77
C LEU A 63 -8.98 -0.05 -11.45
N ALA A 64 -9.92 -0.99 -11.52
CA ALA A 64 -10.47 -1.66 -10.34
C ALA A 64 -9.37 -2.40 -9.56
N ALA A 65 -8.47 -3.11 -10.24
CA ALA A 65 -7.38 -3.84 -9.60
C ALA A 65 -6.38 -2.90 -8.91
N LEU A 66 -6.03 -1.77 -9.53
CA LEU A 66 -5.14 -0.76 -8.94
C LEU A 66 -5.77 -0.12 -7.69
N ARG A 67 -7.05 0.24 -7.76
CA ARG A 67 -7.80 0.83 -6.63
C ARG A 67 -7.96 -0.16 -5.48
N GLU A 68 -8.24 -1.43 -5.77
CA GLU A 68 -8.34 -2.48 -4.74
C GLU A 68 -7.00 -2.70 -4.04
N GLY A 69 -5.91 -2.81 -4.81
CA GLY A 69 -4.56 -2.94 -4.26
C GLY A 69 -4.19 -1.75 -3.37
N ALA A 70 -4.47 -0.53 -3.82
CA ALA A 70 -4.22 0.68 -3.04
C ALA A 70 -5.01 0.68 -1.72
N ALA A 71 -6.29 0.25 -1.74
CA ALA A 71 -7.09 0.15 -0.53
C ALA A 71 -6.54 -0.88 0.48
N LYS A 72 -6.02 -2.02 0.01
CA LYS A 72 -5.40 -3.03 0.87
C LYS A 72 -4.07 -2.57 1.45
N LEU A 73 -3.24 -1.91 0.65
CA LEU A 73 -1.97 -1.33 1.11
C LEU A 73 -2.18 -0.20 2.10
N ALA A 74 -3.20 0.64 1.89
CA ALA A 74 -3.54 1.71 2.83
C ALA A 74 -3.94 1.15 4.20
N LYS A 75 -4.72 0.06 4.23
CA LYS A 75 -5.07 -0.63 5.49
C LYS A 75 -3.86 -1.24 6.20
N ALA A 76 -2.81 -1.56 5.46
CA ALA A 76 -1.57 -2.13 5.99
C ALA A 76 -0.51 -1.07 6.34
N GLY A 77 -0.80 0.23 6.16
CA GLY A 77 0.18 1.30 6.38
C GLY A 77 1.30 1.37 5.33
N ALA A 78 1.18 0.65 4.21
CA ALA A 78 2.20 0.60 3.17
C ALA A 78 2.07 1.80 2.21
N HIS A 79 2.32 3.00 2.71
CA HIS A 79 2.02 4.27 2.03
C HIS A 79 2.72 4.43 0.66
N ASP A 80 3.98 4.04 0.52
CA ASP A 80 4.70 4.09 -0.76
C ASP A 80 4.02 3.24 -1.85
N GLY A 81 3.55 2.05 -1.46
CA GLY A 81 2.83 1.17 -2.36
C GLY A 81 1.46 1.74 -2.78
N VAL A 82 0.79 2.47 -1.88
CA VAL A 82 -0.46 3.19 -2.20
C VAL A 82 -0.19 4.29 -3.23
N VAL A 83 0.83 5.11 -3.01
CA VAL A 83 1.22 6.20 -3.92
C VAL A 83 1.52 5.65 -5.31
N ALA A 84 2.30 4.57 -5.41
CA ALA A 84 2.63 3.93 -6.68
C ALA A 84 1.40 3.44 -7.46
N LEU A 85 0.46 2.74 -6.80
CA LEU A 85 -0.72 2.20 -7.47
C LEU A 85 -1.70 3.30 -7.91
N LEU A 86 -1.88 4.33 -7.09
CA LEU A 86 -2.78 5.44 -7.42
C LEU A 86 -2.21 6.33 -8.52
N THR A 87 -0.89 6.51 -8.56
CA THR A 87 -0.21 7.24 -9.64
C THR A 87 -0.42 6.54 -10.99
N GLU A 88 -0.28 5.21 -11.03
CA GLU A 88 -0.55 4.42 -12.24
C GLU A 88 -2.04 4.44 -12.61
N ALA A 89 -2.94 4.42 -11.63
CA ALA A 89 -4.38 4.57 -11.90
C ALA A 89 -4.68 5.93 -12.57
N LEU A 90 -4.02 7.01 -12.14
CA LEU A 90 -4.18 8.34 -12.75
C LEU A 90 -3.52 8.45 -14.14
N GLN A 91 -2.52 7.64 -14.45
CA GLN A 91 -2.02 7.51 -15.83
C GLN A 91 -3.06 6.85 -16.74
N LEU A 92 -3.83 5.90 -16.21
CA LEU A 92 -4.92 5.23 -16.94
C LEU A 92 -6.20 6.06 -17.00
N ASP A 93 -6.51 6.85 -15.97
CA ASP A 93 -7.66 7.75 -15.94
C ASP A 93 -7.30 9.02 -15.17
N PRO A 94 -6.82 10.07 -15.86
CA PRO A 94 -6.47 11.34 -15.23
C PRO A 94 -7.63 12.03 -14.51
N LEU A 95 -8.88 11.66 -14.84
CA LEU A 95 -10.09 12.25 -14.27
C LEU A 95 -10.66 11.42 -13.11
N ASP A 96 -9.95 10.39 -12.65
CA ASP A 96 -10.34 9.61 -11.47
C ASP A 96 -10.20 10.44 -10.19
N PHE A 97 -11.26 11.18 -9.85
CA PHE A 97 -11.36 11.94 -8.61
C PHE A 97 -11.18 11.09 -7.35
N GLY A 98 -11.54 9.80 -7.42
CA GLY A 98 -11.36 8.86 -6.32
C GLY A 98 -9.89 8.51 -6.09
N ALA A 99 -9.10 8.37 -7.15
CA ALA A 99 -7.65 8.17 -7.06
C ALA A 99 -6.94 9.44 -6.59
N HIS A 100 -7.27 10.62 -7.12
CA HIS A 100 -6.72 11.90 -6.68
C HIS A 100 -6.86 12.11 -5.16
N ARG A 101 -8.07 11.92 -4.63
CA ARG A 101 -8.36 12.09 -3.20
C ARG A 101 -7.56 11.13 -2.33
N ARG A 102 -7.47 9.87 -2.74
CA ARG A 102 -6.72 8.85 -1.99
C ARG A 102 -5.21 9.09 -2.07
N LEU A 103 -4.71 9.61 -3.19
CA LEU A 103 -3.29 9.92 -3.37
C LEU A 103 -2.89 11.10 -2.48
N ALA A 104 -3.70 12.16 -2.44
CA ALA A 104 -3.50 13.29 -1.53
C ALA A 104 -3.49 12.84 -0.05
N ALA A 105 -4.42 11.97 0.34
CA ALA A 105 -4.46 11.40 1.68
C ALA A 105 -3.22 10.54 1.99
N ALA A 106 -2.75 9.72 1.03
CA ALA A 106 -1.55 8.92 1.20
C ALA A 106 -0.30 9.79 1.40
N HIS A 107 -0.14 10.87 0.64
CA HIS A 107 0.96 11.83 0.84
C HIS A 107 0.87 12.56 2.18
N ALA A 108 -0.33 12.95 2.61
CA ALA A 108 -0.50 13.59 3.91
C ALA A 108 -0.09 12.64 5.06
N LEU A 109 -0.48 11.36 5.00
CA LEU A 109 -0.10 10.37 6.00
C LEU A 109 1.41 10.08 6.00
N ALA A 110 2.01 9.95 4.82
CA ALA A 110 3.46 9.77 4.69
C ALA A 110 4.26 10.99 5.20
N SER A 111 3.68 12.19 5.16
CA SER A 111 4.29 13.40 5.72
C SER A 111 4.13 13.55 7.23
N VAL A 112 3.18 12.84 7.85
CA VAL A 112 2.86 12.92 9.29
C VAL A 112 3.49 11.78 10.09
N VAL A 113 3.83 10.67 9.44
CA VAL A 113 4.56 9.54 10.05
C VAL A 113 5.83 9.34 9.25
N THR A 114 6.91 9.96 9.72
CA THR A 114 8.25 9.73 9.17
C THR A 114 8.78 8.36 9.64
N ASP A 115 9.68 7.72 8.88
CA ASP A 115 10.32 6.46 9.29
C ASP A 115 10.98 6.54 10.70
N ALA A 116 11.33 7.76 11.13
CA ALA A 116 11.85 8.03 12.47
C ALA A 116 10.80 7.88 13.60
N GLU A 117 9.52 8.10 13.30
CA GLU A 117 8.40 8.01 14.27
C GLU A 117 7.84 6.59 14.40
N LEU A 118 8.23 5.67 13.52
CA LEU A 118 7.92 4.24 13.61
C LEU A 118 8.88 3.47 14.55
N ASN A 119 9.79 4.15 15.25
CA ASN A 119 10.68 3.52 16.20
C ASN A 119 9.92 3.10 17.49
N PRO A 120 9.91 1.80 17.88
CA PRO A 120 9.29 1.34 19.13
C PRO A 120 9.88 1.97 20.40
N THR A 121 11.03 2.63 20.34
CA THR A 121 11.57 3.43 21.46
C THR A 121 10.78 4.72 21.72
N TYR A 122 9.94 5.17 20.78
CA TYR A 122 9.13 6.40 20.90
C TYR A 122 7.69 6.17 21.35
N ILE A 123 7.31 4.95 21.76
CA ILE A 123 6.17 4.77 22.67
C ILE A 123 6.66 5.18 24.06
N VAL A 124 6.81 6.47 24.29
CA VAL A 124 7.03 7.00 25.65
C VAL A 124 5.74 6.81 26.45
N PRO A 125 5.73 6.05 27.56
CA PRO A 125 4.60 6.06 28.51
C PRO A 125 4.64 7.32 29.41
N SER A 126 5.34 8.38 29.03
CA SER A 126 5.92 9.36 29.97
C SER A 126 5.30 10.77 29.90
N VAL A 127 4.06 10.91 29.43
CA VAL A 127 3.30 12.17 29.62
C VAL A 127 2.43 12.12 30.88
N PHE A 128 2.38 10.99 31.60
CA PHE A 128 1.93 10.96 32.99
C PHE A 128 3.12 11.21 33.94
N HIS A 129 3.65 12.43 33.93
CA HIS A 129 4.38 12.94 35.08
C HIS A 129 3.35 13.39 36.12
N PRO A 130 3.28 12.77 37.33
CA PRO A 130 2.35 13.21 38.38
C PRO A 130 2.64 14.62 38.93
N ASP A 131 3.75 15.25 38.54
CA ASP A 131 4.14 16.59 39.02
C ASP A 131 3.85 17.75 38.04
N ALA A 132 3.23 17.49 36.89
CA ALA A 132 2.98 18.52 35.87
C ALA A 132 1.71 19.37 36.12
N VAL A 133 1.17 19.37 37.35
CA VAL A 133 0.05 20.25 37.73
C VAL A 133 0.35 20.93 39.06
N SER A 134 1.30 21.87 39.07
CA SER A 134 1.30 22.93 40.08
C SER A 134 0.15 23.91 39.77
N TYR A 135 -1.04 23.65 40.31
CA TYR A 135 -2.04 24.70 40.49
C TYR A 135 -1.49 25.67 41.54
N THR A 136 -0.84 26.72 41.06
CA THR A 136 -0.63 27.95 41.82
C THR A 136 -1.99 28.61 42.03
N HIS A 137 -2.70 28.23 43.08
CA HIS A 137 -3.74 29.07 43.66
C HIS A 137 -3.21 29.75 44.92
N LEU A 138 -2.75 30.98 44.69
CA LEU A 138 -2.93 32.16 45.54
C LEU A 138 -3.11 31.91 47.04
N ARG A 139 -2.03 32.17 47.77
CA ARG A 139 -2.06 32.60 49.17
C ARG A 139 -2.55 34.05 49.21
N ALA A 140 -3.65 34.34 49.92
CA ALA A 140 -3.88 35.62 50.57
C ALA A 140 -5.05 35.56 51.58
N HIS A 141 -4.70 35.86 52.84
CA HIS A 141 -5.52 36.23 54.01
C HIS A 141 -6.36 35.18 54.72
#